data_AF-A0A941SQ48-F1
#
_entry.id   AF-A0A941SQ48-F1
#
_cell.length_a   1.000
_cell.length_b   1.000
_cell.length_c   1.000
_cell.angle_alpha   90.00
_cell.angle_beta   90.00
_cell.angle_gamma   90.00
#
_symmetry.space_group_name_H-M   'P 1'
#
loop_
_entity.id
_entity.type
_entity.pdbx_description
1 polymer ?
#
loop_
_entity_poly.entity_id
_entity_poly.type
_entity_poly.pdbx_seq_one_letter_code
_entity_poly.pdbx_strand_id
1 'polypeptide(L)'
;MTGNAFIISHSLMIDETYVAGLREALGEFRPRAVLILDEAHHAAPASGARYAIDSQFTKAIRDLASRFEHRLFLSATPHNGHSNSFSALLEMLDPQRFTRGVPAKPKDLEQIMVRRLKSDLRRIDARTFPLRRVEPITIDGLDANAPELVLAEMLSDYRALREKRISRMGARKAAQARIVFAGLQHRLLSSAAAFASTLTKHKQTLERQLTGDLTDPLPLALPTDGEDTAEFLLDEDEAADELIAYDDRTLETAAAATAPEPGREMAEELDAVQEMLALAVEASRGADARVRWILNWIGKEFAPAGIWSNRRLLIFTEWETTRRWLERRLKEGIASTEDAENRIEVFSGA
;
A
#
# COMPACT_ATOMS: atom_id res chain seq x y z
N MET A 1 -36.24 -4.81 -5.86
CA MET A 1 -35.56 -3.64 -6.43
C MET A 1 -36.14 -3.36 -7.82
N THR A 2 -36.77 -2.20 -8.04
CA THR A 2 -37.32 -1.79 -9.34
C THR A 2 -36.36 -0.81 -10.03
N GLY A 3 -35.41 -1.34 -10.79
CA GLY A 3 -34.42 -0.57 -11.53
C GLY A 3 -33.74 -1.46 -12.57
N ASN A 4 -33.32 -0.87 -13.69
CA ASN A 4 -32.59 -1.56 -14.77
C ASN A 4 -31.08 -1.26 -14.75
N ALA A 5 -30.62 -0.39 -13.85
CA ALA A 5 -29.22 -0.06 -13.63
C ALA A 5 -28.96 0.12 -12.13
N PHE A 6 -27.86 -0.44 -11.65
CA PHE A 6 -27.43 -0.40 -10.25
C PHE A 6 -25.99 0.07 -10.19
N ILE A 7 -25.68 0.97 -9.25
CA ILE A 7 -24.32 1.41 -8.95
C ILE A 7 -24.06 1.03 -7.49
N ILE A 8 -23.06 0.18 -7.29
CA ILE A 8 -22.73 -0.40 -5.98
C ILE A 8 -21.23 -0.20 -5.78
N SER A 9 -20.84 0.33 -4.61
CA SER A 9 -19.41 0.47 -4.27
C SER A 9 -18.78 -0.89 -3.98
N HIS A 10 -17.47 -1.00 -4.18
CA HIS A 10 -16.73 -2.23 -3.86
C HIS A 10 -16.87 -2.65 -2.38
N SER A 11 -16.95 -1.68 -1.47
CA SER A 11 -17.12 -1.93 -0.03
C SER A 11 -18.48 -2.55 0.33
N LEU A 12 -19.54 -2.25 -0.41
CA LEU A 12 -20.85 -2.86 -0.18
C LEU A 12 -20.94 -4.27 -0.80
N MET A 13 -20.06 -4.57 -1.76
CA MET A 13 -20.01 -5.87 -2.45
C MET A 13 -19.41 -6.99 -1.59
N ILE A 14 -18.76 -6.67 -0.48
CA ILE A 14 -18.28 -7.67 0.48
C ILE A 14 -19.31 -7.95 1.59
N ASP A 15 -20.35 -7.11 1.72
CA ASP A 15 -21.39 -7.27 2.72
C ASP A 15 -22.52 -8.16 2.17
N GLU A 16 -22.64 -9.34 2.78
CA GLU A 16 -23.61 -10.36 2.40
C GLU A 16 -25.06 -9.86 2.44
N THR A 17 -25.37 -8.87 3.29
CA THR A 17 -26.70 -8.27 3.38
C THR A 17 -27.10 -7.62 2.05
N TYR A 18 -26.16 -6.97 1.37
CA TYR A 18 -26.41 -6.30 0.09
C TYR A 18 -26.30 -7.27 -1.09
N VAL A 19 -25.30 -8.16 -1.05
CA VAL A 19 -25.07 -9.11 -2.15
C VAL A 19 -26.19 -10.16 -2.23
N ALA A 20 -26.75 -10.61 -1.10
CA ALA A 20 -27.83 -11.61 -1.11
C ALA A 20 -29.07 -11.12 -1.87
N GLY A 21 -29.51 -9.88 -1.64
CA GLY A 21 -30.64 -9.30 -2.37
C GLY A 21 -30.37 -9.12 -3.86
N LEU A 22 -29.11 -8.80 -4.23
CA LEU A 22 -28.70 -8.73 -5.63
C LEU A 22 -28.69 -10.13 -6.27
N ARG A 23 -28.18 -11.16 -5.59
CA ARG A 23 -28.20 -12.54 -6.08
C ARG A 23 -29.63 -13.05 -6.29
N GLU A 24 -30.53 -12.77 -5.36
CA GLU A 24 -31.94 -13.13 -5.48
C GLU A 24 -32.58 -12.46 -6.70
N ALA A 25 -32.32 -11.16 -6.91
CA ALA A 25 -32.85 -10.42 -8.04
C ALA A 25 -32.29 -10.90 -9.41
N LEU A 26 -31.02 -11.31 -9.45
CA LEU A 26 -30.36 -11.81 -10.66
C LEU A 26 -30.74 -13.27 -10.97
N GLY A 27 -31.05 -14.08 -9.94
CA GLY A 27 -31.23 -15.52 -10.08
C GLY A 27 -29.90 -16.22 -10.44
N GLU A 28 -29.98 -17.44 -10.96
CA GLU A 28 -28.80 -18.21 -11.40
C GLU A 28 -28.10 -17.57 -12.60
N PHE A 29 -28.87 -17.06 -13.56
CA PHE A 29 -28.36 -16.41 -14.75
C PHE A 29 -29.37 -15.39 -15.26
N ARG A 30 -28.88 -14.19 -15.59
CA ARG A 30 -29.68 -13.09 -16.11
C ARG A 30 -29.30 -12.80 -17.57
N PRO A 31 -30.13 -13.21 -18.54
CA PRO A 31 -29.89 -12.89 -19.94
C PRO A 31 -30.01 -11.37 -20.18
N ARG A 32 -29.26 -10.87 -21.17
CA ARG A 32 -29.20 -9.45 -21.59
C ARG A 32 -28.77 -8.48 -20.48
N ALA A 33 -28.16 -8.98 -19.42
CA ALA A 33 -27.59 -8.16 -18.35
C ALA A 33 -26.08 -7.97 -18.57
N VAL A 34 -25.58 -6.80 -18.15
CA VAL A 34 -24.15 -6.44 -18.23
C VAL A 34 -23.62 -6.17 -16.83
N LEU A 35 -22.50 -6.81 -16.48
CA LEU A 35 -21.67 -6.43 -15.34
C LEU A 35 -20.56 -5.51 -15.82
N ILE A 36 -20.48 -4.30 -15.26
CA ILE A 36 -19.34 -3.40 -15.44
C ILE A 36 -18.58 -3.37 -14.13
N LEU A 37 -17.33 -3.82 -14.15
CA LEU A 37 -16.43 -3.77 -12.99
C LEU A 37 -15.35 -2.73 -13.26
N ASP A 38 -15.41 -1.62 -12.55
CA ASP A 38 -14.34 -0.61 -12.57
C ASP A 38 -13.21 -1.00 -11.62
N GLU A 39 -12.00 -0.54 -11.90
CA GLU A 39 -10.77 -0.94 -11.19
C GLU A 39 -10.69 -2.45 -10.89
N ALA A 40 -10.93 -3.25 -11.93
CA ALA A 40 -11.08 -4.70 -11.85
C ALA A 40 -9.87 -5.43 -11.24
N HIS A 41 -8.71 -4.77 -11.16
CA HIS A 41 -7.52 -5.30 -10.50
C HIS A 41 -7.74 -5.58 -9.00
N HIS A 42 -8.71 -4.92 -8.34
CA HIS A 42 -9.10 -5.23 -6.96
C HIS A 42 -9.75 -6.60 -6.80
N ALA A 43 -10.39 -7.12 -7.85
CA ALA A 43 -11.01 -8.45 -7.85
C ALA A 43 -10.01 -9.57 -8.17
N ALA A 44 -8.76 -9.23 -8.50
CA ALA A 44 -7.73 -10.23 -8.75
C ALA A 44 -7.28 -10.85 -7.40
N PRO A 45 -7.09 -12.18 -7.33
CA PRO A 45 -6.58 -12.82 -6.12
C PRO A 45 -5.24 -12.22 -5.69
N ALA A 46 -5.10 -11.96 -4.39
CA ALA A 46 -3.86 -11.54 -3.77
C ALA A 46 -2.99 -12.78 -3.52
N SER A 47 -1.94 -12.97 -4.32
CA SER A 47 -0.70 -13.72 -4.02
C SER A 47 -0.08 -14.28 -5.31
N GLY A 48 1.26 -14.29 -5.36
CA GLY A 48 2.07 -14.95 -6.40
C GLY A 48 2.09 -16.49 -6.34
N ALA A 49 1.48 -17.11 -5.32
CA ALA A 49 1.41 -18.57 -5.19
C ALA A 49 0.54 -19.23 -6.28
N ARG A 50 0.83 -20.50 -6.62
CA ARG A 50 0.04 -21.31 -7.58
C ARG A 50 -1.45 -21.38 -7.22
N TYR A 51 -1.79 -21.28 -5.93
CA TYR A 51 -3.16 -21.20 -5.41
C TYR A 51 -3.33 -19.95 -4.53
N ALA A 52 -3.39 -18.77 -5.16
CA ALA A 52 -3.70 -17.53 -4.46
C ALA A 52 -5.06 -17.65 -3.73
N ILE A 53 -5.16 -17.13 -2.50
CA ILE A 53 -6.40 -17.22 -1.72
C ILE A 53 -7.31 -16.05 -2.09
N ASP A 54 -8.54 -16.36 -2.51
CA ASP A 54 -9.50 -15.36 -2.95
C ASP A 54 -9.96 -14.50 -1.77
N SER A 55 -9.82 -13.17 -1.91
CA SER A 55 -10.40 -12.20 -0.98
C SER A 55 -11.94 -12.31 -0.97
N GLN A 56 -12.60 -11.78 0.06
CA GLN A 56 -14.08 -11.73 0.08
C GLN A 56 -14.63 -11.02 -1.17
N PHE A 57 -13.98 -9.94 -1.59
CA PHE A 57 -14.33 -9.22 -2.80
C PHE A 57 -14.14 -10.08 -4.07
N THR A 58 -13.01 -10.79 -4.19
CA THR A 58 -12.76 -11.73 -5.29
C THR A 58 -13.87 -12.79 -5.38
N LYS A 59 -14.25 -13.38 -4.24
CA LYS A 59 -15.32 -14.39 -4.16
C LYS A 59 -16.67 -13.82 -4.59
N ALA A 60 -17.02 -12.62 -4.11
CA ALA A 60 -18.27 -11.96 -4.44
C ALA A 60 -18.36 -11.63 -5.95
N ILE A 61 -17.29 -11.08 -6.53
CA ILE A 61 -17.23 -10.77 -7.96
C ILE A 61 -17.28 -12.04 -8.81
N ARG A 62 -16.57 -13.10 -8.43
CA ARG A 62 -16.59 -14.39 -9.14
C ARG A 62 -18.00 -14.99 -9.20
N ASP A 63 -18.71 -15.01 -8.06
CA ASP A 63 -20.09 -15.46 -8.00
C ASP A 63 -21.00 -14.58 -8.87
N LEU A 64 -20.94 -13.26 -8.70
CA LEU A 64 -21.81 -12.35 -9.45
C LEU A 64 -21.54 -12.37 -10.95
N ALA A 65 -20.28 -12.35 -11.38
CA ALA A 65 -19.90 -12.37 -12.79
C ALA A 65 -20.54 -13.56 -13.52
N SER A 66 -20.57 -14.74 -12.90
CA SER A 66 -21.17 -15.95 -13.48
C SER A 66 -22.66 -15.79 -13.83
N ARG A 67 -23.37 -14.88 -13.14
CA ARG A 67 -24.81 -14.62 -13.32
C ARG A 67 -25.12 -13.66 -14.47
N PHE A 68 -24.13 -12.95 -15.01
CA PHE A 68 -24.32 -12.01 -16.12
C PHE A 68 -23.89 -12.61 -17.46
N GLU A 69 -24.68 -12.34 -18.51
CA GLU A 69 -24.35 -12.71 -19.90
C GLU A 69 -23.18 -11.90 -20.45
N HIS A 70 -23.15 -10.60 -20.17
CA HIS A 70 -22.10 -9.70 -20.64
C HIS A 70 -21.29 -9.16 -19.47
N ARG A 71 -19.98 -9.03 -19.68
CA ARG A 71 -19.03 -8.54 -18.66
C ARG A 71 -18.07 -7.55 -19.31
N LEU A 72 -17.83 -6.43 -18.65
CA LEU A 72 -16.87 -5.41 -19.06
C LEU A 72 -16.02 -5.04 -17.86
N PHE A 73 -14.74 -5.41 -17.90
CA PHE A 73 -13.79 -5.07 -16.85
C PHE A 73 -12.96 -3.86 -17.30
N LEU A 74 -12.93 -2.84 -16.47
CA LEU A 74 -12.15 -1.62 -16.67
C LEU A 74 -11.02 -1.61 -15.63
N SER A 75 -9.79 -1.35 -16.07
CA SER A 75 -8.65 -1.18 -15.19
C SER A 75 -7.53 -0.44 -15.91
N ALA A 76 -6.88 0.51 -15.22
CA ALA A 76 -5.68 1.15 -15.74
C ALA A 76 -4.46 0.19 -15.69
N THR A 77 -4.46 -0.73 -14.73
CA THR A 77 -3.37 -1.66 -14.42
C THR A 77 -3.97 -3.02 -14.07
N PRO A 78 -4.27 -3.89 -15.05
CA PRO A 78 -5.06 -5.11 -14.82
C PRO A 78 -4.33 -6.17 -13.96
N HIS A 79 -3.07 -5.95 -13.58
CA HIS A 79 -2.34 -6.86 -12.72
C HIS A 79 -1.37 -6.12 -11.78
N ASN A 80 -1.07 -6.78 -10.67
CA ASN A 80 -0.02 -6.48 -9.69
C ASN A 80 1.36 -7.06 -10.06
N GLY A 81 1.53 -7.59 -11.29
CA GLY A 81 2.77 -8.22 -11.73
C GLY A 81 2.75 -9.75 -11.67
N HIS A 82 1.73 -10.34 -11.04
CA HIS A 82 1.59 -11.80 -10.96
C HIS A 82 0.71 -12.36 -12.08
N SER A 83 1.25 -13.36 -12.79
CA SER A 83 0.56 -14.05 -13.88
C SER A 83 -0.71 -14.79 -13.42
N ASN A 84 -0.72 -15.31 -12.20
CA ASN A 84 -1.89 -16.01 -11.64
C ASN A 84 -3.07 -15.05 -11.44
N SER A 85 -2.83 -13.91 -10.78
CA SER A 85 -3.83 -12.85 -10.55
C SER A 85 -4.44 -12.38 -11.87
N PHE A 86 -3.62 -12.19 -12.91
CA PHE A 86 -4.10 -11.84 -14.25
C PHE A 86 -4.96 -12.94 -14.88
N SER A 87 -4.51 -14.19 -14.85
CA SER A 87 -5.27 -15.32 -15.42
C SER A 87 -6.62 -15.55 -14.72
N ALA A 88 -6.69 -15.34 -13.40
CA ALA A 88 -7.92 -15.44 -12.64
C ALA A 88 -8.91 -14.32 -13.00
N LEU A 89 -8.42 -13.10 -13.23
CA LEU A 89 -9.25 -11.98 -13.69
C LEU A 89 -9.83 -12.25 -15.08
N LEU A 90 -9.01 -12.79 -15.98
CA LEU A 90 -9.44 -13.17 -17.32
C LEU A 90 -10.45 -14.33 -17.31
N GLU A 91 -10.29 -15.31 -16.42
CA GLU A 91 -11.27 -16.39 -16.24
C GLU A 91 -12.63 -15.83 -15.76
N MET A 92 -12.63 -14.87 -14.83
CA MET A 92 -13.87 -14.22 -14.39
C MET A 92 -14.55 -13.43 -15.53
N LEU A 93 -13.77 -12.86 -16.44
CA LEU A 93 -14.27 -12.17 -17.63
C LEU A 93 -14.82 -13.15 -18.67
N ASP A 94 -14.02 -14.15 -19.09
CA ASP A 94 -14.35 -15.14 -20.11
C ASP A 94 -13.85 -16.54 -19.70
N PRO A 95 -14.68 -17.30 -18.94
CA PRO A 95 -14.30 -18.62 -18.44
C PRO A 95 -14.27 -19.70 -19.53
N GLN A 96 -14.77 -19.42 -20.74
CA GLN A 96 -14.68 -20.35 -21.86
C GLN A 96 -13.30 -20.31 -22.52
N ARG A 97 -12.64 -19.15 -22.46
CA ARG A 97 -11.35 -18.90 -23.11
C ARG A 97 -10.17 -19.00 -22.16
N PHE A 98 -10.35 -18.61 -20.90
CA PHE A 98 -9.27 -18.54 -19.92
C PHE A 98 -9.51 -19.47 -18.75
N THR A 99 -8.41 -19.91 -18.15
CA THR A 99 -8.41 -20.78 -16.96
C THR A 99 -7.35 -20.25 -16.00
N ARG A 100 -7.71 -20.18 -14.71
CA ARG A 100 -6.82 -19.76 -13.64
C ARG A 100 -5.55 -20.61 -13.61
N GLY A 101 -4.42 -19.95 -13.40
CA GLY A 101 -3.10 -20.56 -13.38
C GLY A 101 -2.54 -20.89 -14.76
N VAL A 102 -3.32 -20.75 -15.83
CA VAL A 102 -2.85 -20.94 -17.21
C VAL A 102 -2.48 -19.57 -17.81
N PRO A 103 -1.24 -19.37 -18.25
CA PRO A 103 -0.83 -18.13 -18.88
C PRO A 103 -1.65 -17.84 -20.16
N ALA A 104 -2.21 -16.63 -20.24
CA ALA A 104 -2.95 -16.18 -21.42
C ALA A 104 -2.00 -15.97 -22.61
N LYS A 105 -2.37 -16.47 -23.79
CA LYS A 105 -1.59 -16.25 -25.02
C LYS A 105 -1.95 -14.87 -25.61
N PRO A 106 -0.99 -14.16 -26.24
CA PRO A 106 -1.24 -12.84 -26.82
C PRO A 106 -2.45 -12.79 -27.79
N LYS A 107 -2.59 -13.80 -28.65
CA LYS A 107 -3.70 -13.89 -29.62
C LYS A 107 -5.08 -13.99 -28.95
N ASP A 108 -5.16 -14.63 -27.79
CA ASP A 108 -6.42 -14.79 -27.05
C ASP A 108 -6.82 -13.45 -26.41
N LEU A 109 -5.84 -12.66 -25.97
CA LEU A 109 -6.02 -11.33 -25.40
C LEU A 109 -6.43 -10.29 -26.44
N GLU A 110 -5.87 -10.33 -27.65
CA GLU A 110 -6.17 -9.38 -28.72
C GLU A 110 -7.66 -9.31 -29.09
N GLN A 111 -8.41 -10.39 -28.87
CA GLN A 111 -9.84 -10.45 -29.18
C GLN A 111 -10.74 -9.83 -28.11
N ILE A 112 -10.24 -9.65 -26.87
CA ILE A 112 -11.05 -9.21 -25.73
C ILE A 112 -10.52 -7.94 -25.05
N MET A 113 -9.25 -7.60 -25.26
CA MET A 113 -8.58 -6.52 -24.55
C MET A 113 -8.37 -5.32 -25.47
N VAL A 114 -8.90 -4.17 -25.07
CA VAL A 114 -8.64 -2.88 -25.72
C VAL A 114 -7.72 -2.05 -24.83
N ARG A 115 -6.46 -1.89 -25.23
CA ARG A 115 -5.47 -1.07 -24.53
C ARG A 115 -4.91 0.01 -25.45
N ARG A 116 -4.99 1.27 -25.02
CA ARG A 116 -4.44 2.43 -25.73
C ARG A 116 -3.51 3.19 -24.80
N LEU A 117 -2.34 3.55 -25.30
CA LEU A 117 -1.33 4.27 -24.53
C LEU A 117 -1.32 5.76 -24.88
N LYS A 118 -0.87 6.60 -23.94
CA LYS A 118 -0.62 8.02 -24.24
C LYS A 118 0.39 8.21 -25.38
N SER A 119 1.27 7.23 -25.64
CA SER A 119 2.15 7.22 -26.82
C SER A 119 1.39 7.15 -28.14
N ASP A 120 0.28 6.41 -28.18
CA ASP A 120 -0.53 6.29 -29.39
C ASP A 120 -1.24 7.61 -29.68
N LEU A 121 -1.74 8.26 -28.62
CA LEU A 121 -2.35 9.59 -28.70
C LEU A 121 -1.32 10.67 -29.08
N ARG A 122 -0.08 10.57 -28.57
CA ARG A 122 1.03 11.48 -28.96
C ARG A 122 1.35 11.47 -30.45
N ARG A 123 1.13 10.34 -31.14
CA ARG A 123 1.33 10.27 -32.60
C ARG A 123 0.32 11.12 -33.36
N ILE A 124 -0.84 11.37 -32.77
CA ILE A 124 -1.93 12.17 -33.33
C ILE A 124 -1.77 13.64 -32.90
N ASP A 125 -1.51 13.86 -31.61
CA ASP A 125 -1.32 15.19 -31.04
C ASP A 125 -0.23 15.19 -29.96
N ALA A 126 0.97 15.63 -30.35
CA ALA A 126 2.11 15.73 -29.46
C ALA A 126 2.03 16.94 -28.50
N ARG A 127 1.19 17.94 -28.78
CA ARG A 127 1.07 19.15 -27.92
C ARG A 127 0.23 18.86 -26.69
N THR A 128 -0.85 18.09 -26.83
CA THR A 128 -1.76 17.77 -25.72
C THR A 128 -1.19 16.71 -24.77
N PHE A 129 -0.28 15.85 -25.26
CA PHE A 129 0.31 14.77 -24.46
C PHE A 129 1.84 14.93 -24.35
N PRO A 130 2.35 15.72 -23.38
CA PRO A 130 3.78 15.91 -23.23
C PRO A 130 4.53 14.61 -22.92
N LEU A 131 5.82 14.58 -23.25
CA LEU A 131 6.70 13.47 -22.88
C LEU A 131 6.93 13.46 -21.37
N ARG A 132 6.65 12.33 -20.71
CA ARG A 132 6.99 12.14 -19.30
C ARG A 132 8.50 12.02 -19.16
N ARG A 133 9.12 12.93 -18.42
CA ARG A 133 10.50 12.83 -17.95
C ARG A 133 10.49 12.40 -16.50
N VAL A 134 11.29 11.38 -16.19
CA VAL A 134 11.46 10.87 -14.83
C VAL A 134 12.92 11.10 -14.48
N GLU A 135 13.17 12.02 -13.58
CA GLU A 135 14.51 12.42 -13.17
C GLU A 135 14.69 12.07 -11.70
N PRO A 136 15.59 11.13 -11.36
CA PRO A 136 15.88 10.83 -9.97
C PRO A 136 16.64 12.01 -9.36
N ILE A 137 16.21 12.41 -8.16
CA ILE A 137 16.88 13.45 -7.39
C ILE A 137 17.69 12.78 -6.29
N THR A 138 19.02 12.85 -6.42
CA THR A 138 19.95 12.39 -5.38
C THR A 138 20.15 13.50 -4.36
N ILE A 139 20.00 13.15 -3.09
CA ILE A 139 20.34 14.02 -1.96
C ILE A 139 21.60 13.45 -1.32
N ASP A 140 22.71 14.17 -1.48
CA ASP A 140 24.03 13.78 -0.99
C ASP A 140 24.59 14.81 0.01
N GLY A 141 25.78 14.54 0.55
CA GLY A 141 26.48 15.47 1.44
C GLY A 141 25.80 15.71 2.79
N LEU A 142 24.98 14.76 3.25
CA LEU A 142 24.38 14.84 4.59
C LEU A 142 25.45 14.65 5.66
N ASP A 143 25.29 15.36 6.78
CA ASP A 143 26.08 15.12 7.98
C ASP A 143 25.88 13.68 8.45
N ALA A 144 26.95 13.03 8.94
CA ALA A 144 26.84 11.66 9.45
C ALA A 144 25.83 11.53 10.60
N ASN A 145 25.59 12.61 11.35
CA ASN A 145 24.60 12.69 12.42
C ASN A 145 23.23 13.19 11.94
N ALA A 146 23.00 13.27 10.62
CA ALA A 146 21.68 13.59 10.09
C ALA A 146 20.67 12.56 10.62
N PRO A 147 19.55 12.99 11.24
CA PRO A 147 18.60 12.07 11.86
C PRO A 147 18.12 10.97 10.92
N GLU A 148 18.00 11.25 9.62
CA GLU A 148 17.58 10.29 8.60
C GLU A 148 18.58 9.13 8.44
N LEU A 149 19.88 9.40 8.58
CA LEU A 149 20.93 8.38 8.50
C LEU A 149 21.04 7.61 9.82
N VAL A 150 21.02 8.32 10.95
CA VAL A 150 21.10 7.71 12.28
C VAL A 150 19.89 6.79 12.53
N LEU A 151 18.67 7.21 12.19
CA LEU A 151 17.48 6.37 12.33
C LEU A 151 17.54 5.12 11.43
N ALA A 152 18.17 5.21 10.25
CA ALA A 152 18.35 4.05 9.37
C ALA A 152 19.33 3.03 9.97
N GLU A 153 20.43 3.51 10.56
CA GLU A 153 21.39 2.67 11.29
C GLU A 153 20.74 2.03 12.53
N MET A 154 20.04 2.81 13.35
CA MET A 154 19.31 2.29 14.52
C MET A 154 18.27 1.23 14.14
N LEU A 155 17.55 1.42 13.03
CA LEU A 155 16.58 0.44 12.54
C LEU A 155 17.29 -0.84 12.05
N SER A 156 18.46 -0.71 11.43
CA SER A 156 19.31 -1.85 11.04
C SER A 156 19.80 -2.62 12.26
N ASP A 157 20.25 -1.94 13.31
CA ASP A 157 20.66 -2.56 14.57
C ASP A 157 19.48 -3.27 15.25
N TYR A 158 18.30 -2.64 15.24
CA TYR A 158 17.07 -3.24 15.74
C TYR A 158 16.69 -4.51 14.96
N ARG A 159 16.89 -4.54 13.63
CA ARG A 159 16.73 -5.76 12.81
C ARG A 159 17.67 -6.86 13.28
N ALA A 160 18.95 -6.55 13.49
CA ALA A 160 19.95 -7.51 13.92
C ALA A 160 19.64 -8.08 15.32
N LEU A 161 19.11 -7.24 16.23
CA LEU A 161 18.61 -7.69 17.53
C LEU A 161 17.46 -8.69 17.36
N ARG A 162 16.46 -8.38 16.53
CA ARG A 162 15.30 -9.26 16.31
C ARG A 162 15.64 -10.54 15.55
N GLU A 163 16.58 -10.52 14.59
CA GLU A 163 16.91 -11.69 13.77
C GLU A 163 17.46 -12.84 14.64
N LYS A 164 18.21 -12.51 15.70
CA LYS A 164 18.66 -13.49 16.71
C LYS A 164 17.52 -14.26 17.36
N ARG A 165 16.36 -13.61 17.53
CA ARG A 165 15.14 -14.24 18.04
C ARG A 165 14.34 -14.93 16.93
N ILE A 166 14.17 -14.26 15.79
CA ILE A 166 13.41 -14.77 14.63
C ILE A 166 13.96 -16.13 14.16
N SER A 167 15.28 -16.29 14.13
CA SER A 167 15.95 -17.56 13.81
C SER A 167 15.58 -18.74 14.74
N ARG A 168 15.02 -18.48 15.93
CA ARG A 168 14.55 -19.49 16.88
C ARG A 168 13.04 -19.72 16.80
N MET A 169 12.31 -18.95 15.98
CA MET A 169 10.86 -19.02 15.84
C MET A 169 10.46 -20.01 14.75
N GLY A 170 9.25 -20.57 14.84
CA GLY A 170 8.65 -21.32 13.73
C GLY A 170 8.39 -20.43 12.51
N ALA A 171 8.42 -21.00 11.31
CA ALA A 171 8.35 -20.28 10.03
C ALA A 171 7.23 -19.22 9.96
N ARG A 172 6.03 -19.55 10.46
CA ARG A 172 4.89 -18.63 10.51
C ARG A 172 5.15 -17.38 11.37
N LYS A 173 5.69 -17.56 12.59
CA LYS A 173 6.01 -16.45 13.49
C LYS A 173 7.21 -15.64 12.96
N ALA A 174 8.16 -16.30 12.30
CA ALA A 174 9.28 -15.63 11.65
C ALA A 174 8.80 -14.69 10.52
N ALA A 175 7.89 -15.16 9.65
CA ALA A 175 7.30 -14.33 8.61
C ALA A 175 6.54 -13.12 9.18
N GLN A 176 5.72 -13.32 10.21
CA GLN A 176 5.03 -12.22 10.91
C GLN A 176 6.00 -11.19 11.52
N ALA A 177 7.14 -11.64 12.04
CA ALA A 177 8.11 -10.75 12.66
C ALA A 177 8.80 -9.85 11.62
N ARG A 178 9.08 -10.41 10.43
CA ARG A 178 9.65 -9.68 9.28
C ARG A 178 8.69 -8.63 8.72
N ILE A 179 7.38 -8.91 8.70
CA ILE A 179 6.34 -7.94 8.33
C ILE A 179 6.45 -6.65 9.16
N VAL A 180 6.64 -6.78 10.48
CA VAL A 180 6.80 -5.61 11.37
C VAL A 180 8.02 -4.78 10.98
N PHE A 181 9.13 -5.43 10.63
CA PHE A 181 10.35 -4.75 10.20
C PHE A 181 10.15 -4.02 8.86
N ALA A 182 9.58 -4.68 7.86
CA ALA A 182 9.28 -4.08 6.56
C ALA A 182 8.39 -2.83 6.72
N GLY A 183 7.35 -2.92 7.57
CA GLY A 183 6.49 -1.76 7.86
C GLY A 183 7.24 -0.60 8.50
N LEU A 184 8.10 -0.86 9.49
CA LEU A 184 8.95 0.16 10.12
C LEU A 184 9.89 0.82 9.08
N GLN A 185 10.50 0.03 8.19
CA GLN A 185 11.37 0.51 7.13
C GLN A 185 10.64 1.40 6.13
N HIS A 186 9.47 1.00 5.64
CA HIS A 186 8.65 1.82 4.74
C HIS A 186 8.25 3.15 5.37
N ARG A 187 7.91 3.14 6.67
CA ARG A 187 7.52 4.34 7.41
C ARG A 187 8.69 5.30 7.60
N LEU A 188 9.88 4.78 7.89
CA LEU A 188 11.14 5.55 7.91
C LEU A 188 11.44 6.17 6.55
N LEU A 189 11.37 5.37 5.48
CA LEU A 189 11.57 5.83 4.11
C LEU A 189 10.53 6.87 3.70
N SER A 190 9.34 6.88 4.30
CA SER A 190 8.36 7.93 4.03
C SER A 190 8.68 9.25 4.74
N SER A 191 8.75 9.27 6.07
CA SER A 191 9.10 10.47 6.84
C SER A 191 9.39 10.13 8.31
N ALA A 192 10.15 10.98 9.00
CA ALA A 192 10.36 10.86 10.44
C ALA A 192 9.03 10.89 11.23
N ALA A 193 8.03 11.65 10.76
CA ALA A 193 6.71 11.69 11.39
C ALA A 193 5.93 10.38 11.24
N ALA A 194 5.94 9.78 10.05
CA ALA A 194 5.32 8.48 9.83
C ALA A 194 6.02 7.39 10.66
N PHE A 195 7.35 7.41 10.69
CA PHE A 195 8.14 6.49 11.51
C PHE A 195 7.82 6.61 13.01
N ALA A 196 7.81 7.84 13.54
CA ALA A 196 7.44 8.10 14.94
C ALA A 196 6.02 7.61 15.28
N SER A 197 5.06 7.83 14.38
CA SER A 197 3.68 7.36 14.54
C SER A 197 3.61 5.82 14.66
N THR A 198 4.32 5.11 13.77
CA THR A 198 4.36 3.64 13.79
C THR A 198 5.14 3.10 14.99
N LEU A 199 6.28 3.70 15.34
CA LEU A 199 7.05 3.35 16.54
C LEU A 199 6.24 3.54 17.82
N THR A 200 5.41 4.57 17.91
CA THR A 200 4.53 4.80 19.07
C THR A 200 3.56 3.63 19.28
N LYS A 201 2.91 3.18 18.21
CA LYS A 201 1.98 2.03 18.24
C LYS A 201 2.71 0.72 18.53
N HIS A 202 3.89 0.54 17.95
CA HIS A 202 4.75 -0.61 18.20
C HIS A 202 5.19 -0.67 19.67
N LYS A 203 5.66 0.46 20.22
CA LYS A 203 5.99 0.62 21.65
C LYS A 203 4.80 0.26 22.54
N GLN A 204 3.62 0.83 22.28
CA GLN A 204 2.41 0.53 23.06
C GLN A 204 2.03 -0.95 23.01
N THR A 205 2.29 -1.62 21.89
CA THR A 205 2.05 -3.06 21.74
C THR A 205 3.02 -3.89 22.58
N LEU A 206 4.30 -3.52 22.61
CA LEU A 206 5.29 -4.12 23.51
C LEU A 206 4.97 -3.82 24.98
N GLU A 207 4.57 -2.61 25.33
CA GLU A 207 4.21 -2.27 26.72
C GLU A 207 2.98 -3.05 27.22
N ARG A 208 1.96 -3.24 26.36
CA ARG A 208 0.78 -4.06 26.70
C ARG A 208 1.13 -5.51 27.00
N GLN A 209 2.05 -6.11 26.22
CA GLN A 209 2.61 -7.44 26.50
C GLN A 209 3.25 -7.50 27.89
N LEU A 210 4.01 -6.47 28.29
CA LEU A 210 4.68 -6.43 29.59
C LEU A 210 3.67 -6.41 30.75
N THR A 211 2.57 -5.69 30.58
CA THR A 211 1.50 -5.59 31.58
C THR A 211 0.55 -6.78 31.60
N GLY A 212 0.66 -7.70 30.63
CA GLY A 212 -0.24 -8.84 30.47
C GLY A 212 -1.66 -8.47 30.02
N ASP A 213 -1.87 -7.23 29.55
CA ASP A 213 -3.20 -6.67 29.21
C ASP A 213 -3.54 -6.85 27.73
N LEU A 214 -3.15 -7.99 27.16
CA LEU A 214 -3.50 -8.30 25.79
C LEU A 214 -4.84 -9.01 25.77
N THR A 215 -5.84 -8.29 25.28
CA THR A 215 -6.99 -8.94 24.65
C THR A 215 -6.47 -9.77 23.48
N ASP A 216 -6.93 -11.02 23.39
CA ASP A 216 -6.49 -11.98 22.36
C ASP A 216 -6.39 -11.29 21.00
N PRO A 217 -5.20 -11.24 20.37
CA PRO A 217 -5.08 -10.67 19.05
C PRO A 217 -6.01 -11.44 18.12
N LEU A 218 -6.93 -10.73 17.45
CA LEU A 218 -7.71 -11.33 16.36
C LEU A 218 -6.73 -12.06 15.44
N PRO A 219 -7.02 -13.29 15.01
CA PRO A 219 -6.13 -14.01 14.12
C PRO A 219 -5.80 -13.13 12.92
N LEU A 220 -4.51 -12.84 12.75
CA LEU A 220 -4.00 -12.41 11.46
C LEU A 220 -4.41 -13.52 10.49
N ALA A 221 -5.42 -13.25 9.66
CA ALA A 221 -5.77 -14.09 8.53
C ALA A 221 -4.66 -13.92 7.48
N LEU A 222 -3.43 -14.32 7.85
CA LEU A 222 -2.48 -14.75 6.85
C LEU A 222 -3.11 -15.98 6.20
N PRO A 223 -3.27 -15.99 4.87
CA PRO A 223 -3.85 -17.13 4.18
C PRO A 223 -2.92 -18.34 4.36
N THR A 224 -3.23 -19.25 5.30
CA THR A 224 -2.36 -20.41 5.62
C THR A 224 -3.11 -21.75 5.68
N ASP A 225 -4.30 -21.84 5.10
CA ASP A 225 -5.00 -23.13 5.05
C ASP A 225 -4.45 -23.97 3.88
N GLY A 226 -3.28 -24.58 4.11
CA GLY A 226 -2.63 -25.53 3.22
C GLY A 226 -1.30 -26.03 3.79
N GLU A 227 -1.14 -27.35 3.91
CA GLU A 227 -0.05 -28.05 4.62
C GLU A 227 1.37 -27.91 4.00
N ASP A 228 1.58 -27.12 2.95
CA ASP A 228 2.91 -26.88 2.36
C ASP A 228 3.50 -25.54 2.82
N THR A 229 3.98 -25.49 4.06
CA THR A 229 4.51 -24.27 4.70
C THR A 229 6.02 -24.02 4.47
N ALA A 230 6.63 -24.67 3.47
CA ALA A 230 8.07 -24.56 3.22
C ALA A 230 8.49 -23.47 2.20
N GLU A 231 7.55 -22.85 1.47
CA GLU A 231 7.88 -21.87 0.40
C GLU A 231 7.44 -20.42 0.68
N PHE A 232 6.97 -20.08 1.90
CA PHE A 232 6.69 -18.68 2.30
C PHE A 232 7.96 -17.89 2.69
N LEU A 233 9.08 -18.13 2.00
CA LEU A 233 10.21 -17.21 1.99
C LEU A 233 9.90 -16.11 0.98
N LEU A 234 8.94 -15.24 1.32
CA LEU A 234 8.76 -13.99 0.59
C LEU A 234 10.10 -13.25 0.66
N ASP A 235 10.64 -12.87 -0.49
CA ASP A 235 11.75 -11.92 -0.53
C ASP A 235 11.28 -10.63 0.16
N GLU A 236 12.18 -9.86 0.78
CA GLU A 236 11.77 -8.67 1.56
C GLU A 236 10.94 -7.68 0.71
N ASP A 237 11.21 -7.64 -0.59
CA ASP A 237 10.48 -6.86 -1.60
C ASP A 237 9.09 -7.44 -1.90
N GLU A 238 8.92 -8.77 -1.92
CA GLU A 238 7.61 -9.42 -2.15
C GLU A 238 6.70 -9.34 -0.92
N ALA A 239 7.27 -9.43 0.28
CA ALA A 239 6.55 -9.18 1.53
C ALA A 239 6.14 -7.71 1.65
N ALA A 240 6.96 -6.78 1.15
CA ALA A 240 6.65 -5.35 1.11
C ALA A 240 5.49 -5.06 0.15
N ASP A 241 5.47 -5.65 -1.06
CA ASP A 241 4.39 -5.45 -2.03
C ASP A 241 3.03 -5.99 -1.56
N GLU A 242 3.01 -7.12 -0.82
CA GLU A 242 1.79 -7.58 -0.14
C GLU A 242 1.41 -6.69 1.06
N LEU A 243 2.39 -6.02 1.70
CA LEU A 243 2.19 -5.15 2.88
C LEU A 243 1.70 -3.74 2.53
N ILE A 244 1.91 -3.26 1.29
CA ILE A 244 1.38 -1.97 0.78
C ILE A 244 -0.16 -1.92 0.91
N ALA A 245 -0.83 -3.07 0.98
CA ALA A 245 -2.28 -3.16 1.18
C ALA A 245 -2.76 -3.13 2.65
N TYR A 246 -1.86 -3.07 3.63
CA TYR A 246 -2.22 -3.32 5.03
C TYR A 246 -1.95 -2.14 5.98
N ASP A 247 -3.05 -1.69 6.60
CA ASP A 247 -3.16 -0.63 7.60
C ASP A 247 -2.28 -0.87 8.85
N ASP A 248 -2.09 0.16 9.67
CA ASP A 248 -1.38 0.13 10.96
C ASP A 248 -1.83 -1.06 11.84
N ARG A 249 -3.08 -1.49 11.70
CA ARG A 249 -3.66 -2.64 12.41
C ARG A 249 -2.97 -3.98 12.12
N THR A 250 -2.52 -4.21 10.89
CA THR A 250 -1.80 -5.44 10.54
C THR A 250 -0.42 -5.46 11.18
N LEU A 251 0.27 -4.31 11.19
CA LEU A 251 1.53 -4.14 11.89
C LEU A 251 1.37 -4.37 13.40
N GLU A 252 0.34 -3.79 14.01
CA GLU A 252 0.02 -4.01 15.43
C GLU A 252 -0.25 -5.48 15.76
N THR A 253 -1.03 -6.16 14.92
CA THR A 253 -1.37 -7.58 15.15
C THR A 253 -0.14 -8.47 14.99
N ALA A 254 0.72 -8.20 13.98
CA ALA A 254 1.96 -8.93 13.77
C ALA A 254 2.98 -8.65 14.89
N ALA A 255 3.04 -7.41 15.38
CA ALA A 255 3.86 -7.02 16.52
C ALA A 255 3.41 -7.73 17.81
N ALA A 256 2.10 -7.78 18.07
CA ALA A 256 1.56 -8.49 19.23
C ALA A 256 1.86 -9.99 19.18
N ALA A 257 1.65 -10.63 18.03
CA ALA A 257 1.86 -12.08 17.85
C ALA A 257 3.34 -12.51 17.92
N THR A 258 4.26 -11.57 17.67
CA THR A 258 5.70 -11.83 17.61
C THR A 258 6.49 -11.13 18.70
N ALA A 259 5.81 -10.53 19.67
CA ALA A 259 6.47 -9.90 20.79
C ALA A 259 7.27 -10.93 21.62
N PRO A 260 8.40 -10.51 22.21
CA PRO A 260 9.17 -11.36 23.10
C PRO A 260 8.42 -11.57 24.41
N GLU A 261 8.69 -12.71 25.07
CA GLU A 261 8.23 -12.95 26.43
C GLU A 261 8.86 -11.91 27.39
N PRO A 262 8.16 -11.53 28.49
CA PRO A 262 8.71 -10.62 29.49
C PRO A 262 10.08 -11.09 30.00
N GLY A 263 11.11 -10.27 29.79
CA GLY A 263 12.48 -10.63 30.10
C GLY A 263 13.50 -9.65 29.53
N ARG A 264 14.78 -10.08 29.51
CA ARG A 264 15.89 -9.24 29.06
C ARG A 264 15.78 -8.84 27.58
N GLU A 265 15.45 -9.79 26.70
CA GLU A 265 15.31 -9.53 25.25
C GLU A 265 14.22 -8.48 24.97
N MET A 266 13.11 -8.54 25.72
CA MET A 266 12.03 -7.55 25.62
C MET A 266 12.46 -6.15 26.09
N ALA A 267 13.23 -6.07 27.17
CA ALA A 267 13.74 -4.80 27.68
C ALA A 267 14.71 -4.15 26.69
N GLU A 268 15.61 -4.94 26.08
CA GLU A 268 16.53 -4.48 25.03
C GLU A 268 15.78 -3.99 23.78
N GLU A 269 14.72 -4.70 23.35
CA GLU A 269 13.89 -4.24 22.24
C GLU A 269 13.10 -2.97 22.56
N LEU A 270 12.58 -2.84 23.78
CA LEU A 270 11.84 -1.66 24.19
C LEU A 270 12.76 -0.43 24.26
N ASP A 271 13.97 -0.59 24.78
CA ASP A 271 14.98 0.48 24.87
C ASP A 271 15.35 1.00 23.47
N ALA A 272 15.68 0.09 22.54
CA ALA A 272 15.98 0.44 21.15
C ALA A 272 14.80 1.17 20.47
N VAL A 273 13.56 0.72 20.70
CA VAL A 273 12.35 1.38 20.18
C VAL A 273 12.16 2.77 20.80
N GLN A 274 12.44 2.93 22.09
CA GLN A 274 12.33 4.22 22.78
C GLN A 274 13.35 5.24 22.28
N GLU A 275 14.60 4.82 22.10
CA GLU A 275 15.65 5.67 21.53
C GLU A 275 15.31 6.11 20.11
N MET A 276 14.92 5.17 19.24
CA MET A 276 14.48 5.49 17.88
C MET A 276 13.29 6.45 17.88
N LEU A 277 12.31 6.22 18.76
CA LEU A 277 11.12 7.07 18.86
C LEU A 277 11.48 8.49 19.30
N ALA A 278 12.37 8.65 20.27
CA ALA A 278 12.80 9.96 20.74
C ALA A 278 13.45 10.77 19.60
N LEU A 279 14.38 10.16 18.87
CA LEU A 279 15.03 10.81 17.73
C LEU A 279 14.05 11.07 16.58
N ALA A 280 13.15 10.14 16.26
CA ALA A 280 12.15 10.32 15.22
C ALA A 280 11.16 11.45 15.53
N VAL A 281 10.72 11.56 16.79
CA VAL A 281 9.86 12.67 17.25
C VAL A 281 10.59 14.00 17.13
N GLU A 282 11.85 14.09 17.56
CA GLU A 282 12.64 15.32 17.43
C GLU A 282 12.83 15.70 15.96
N ALA A 283 13.26 14.75 15.12
CA ALA A 283 13.43 14.96 13.69
C ALA A 283 12.12 15.40 13.00
N SER A 284 10.96 14.89 13.44
CA SER A 284 9.65 15.27 12.90
C SER A 284 9.24 16.74 13.17
N ARG A 285 9.94 17.42 14.10
CA ARG A 285 9.69 18.85 14.37
C ARG A 285 10.29 19.76 13.32
N GLY A 286 11.31 19.31 12.58
CA GLY A 286 12.04 20.08 11.58
C GLY A 286 11.82 19.61 10.14
N ALA A 287 12.36 20.36 9.19
CA ALA A 287 12.39 19.96 7.77
C ALA A 287 13.59 19.03 7.52
N ASP A 288 13.28 17.82 7.07
CA ASP A 288 14.30 16.84 6.66
C ASP A 288 15.03 17.30 5.38
N ALA A 289 16.06 16.56 4.96
CA ALA A 289 16.83 16.93 3.77
C ALA A 289 16.00 16.99 2.48
N ARG A 290 14.99 16.13 2.33
CA ARG A 290 14.08 16.10 1.17
C ARG A 290 13.22 17.35 1.14
N VAL A 291 12.63 17.72 2.28
CA VAL A 291 11.82 18.93 2.39
C VAL A 291 12.66 20.17 2.12
N ARG A 292 13.87 20.25 2.68
CA ARG A 292 14.80 21.36 2.40
C ARG A 292 15.12 21.48 0.91
N TRP A 293 15.36 20.35 0.24
CA TRP A 293 15.56 20.33 -1.20
C TRP A 293 14.33 20.82 -1.97
N ILE A 294 13.13 20.33 -1.62
CA ILE A 294 11.87 20.76 -2.25
C ILE A 294 11.67 22.27 -2.08
N LEU A 295 11.89 22.81 -0.88
CA LEU A 295 11.74 24.24 -0.58
C LEU A 295 12.72 25.10 -1.39
N ASN A 296 13.99 24.68 -1.51
CA ASN A 296 14.97 25.36 -2.35
C ASN A 296 14.51 25.36 -3.82
N TRP A 297 14.04 24.20 -4.31
CA TRP A 297 13.54 24.08 -5.67
C TRP A 297 12.30 24.95 -5.93
N ILE A 298 11.37 25.02 -4.97
CA ILE A 298 10.21 25.94 -5.02
C ILE A 298 10.69 27.38 -5.16
N GLY A 299 11.60 27.83 -4.29
CA GLY A 299 12.11 29.21 -4.31
C GLY A 299 12.82 29.57 -5.63
N LYS A 300 13.49 28.60 -6.26
CA LYS A 300 14.20 28.80 -7.53
C LYS A 300 13.28 28.79 -8.74
N GLU A 301 12.37 27.83 -8.83
CA GLU A 301 11.65 27.51 -10.07
C GLU A 301 10.19 27.96 -10.09
N PHE A 302 9.59 28.16 -8.92
CA PHE A 302 8.16 28.43 -8.76
C PHE A 302 7.88 29.82 -8.19
N ALA A 303 8.70 30.28 -7.24
CA ALA A 303 8.55 31.57 -6.56
C ALA A 303 9.85 32.40 -6.53
N PRO A 304 10.48 32.72 -7.68
CA PRO A 304 11.67 33.54 -7.70
C PRO A 304 11.38 34.92 -7.10
N ALA A 305 12.25 35.37 -6.19
CA ALA A 305 12.05 36.59 -5.39
C ALA A 305 10.75 36.62 -4.56
N GLY A 306 10.15 35.46 -4.28
CA GLY A 306 8.92 35.33 -3.51
C GLY A 306 7.62 35.53 -4.30
N ILE A 307 7.71 35.74 -5.61
CA ILE A 307 6.56 35.97 -6.52
C ILE A 307 6.26 34.68 -7.27
N TRP A 308 5.04 34.16 -7.12
CA TRP A 308 4.64 32.87 -7.69
C TRP A 308 4.37 32.93 -9.19
N SER A 309 4.84 31.90 -9.89
CA SER A 309 4.51 31.63 -11.29
C SER A 309 3.23 30.79 -11.44
N ASN A 310 2.75 30.63 -12.67
CA ASN A 310 1.60 29.76 -13.00
C ASN A 310 1.95 28.26 -13.04
N ARG A 311 3.16 27.86 -12.62
CA ARG A 311 3.58 26.45 -12.57
C ARG A 311 2.98 25.77 -11.35
N ARG A 312 2.52 24.52 -11.51
CA ARG A 312 1.99 23.70 -10.42
C ARG A 312 2.96 22.59 -10.07
N LEU A 313 3.16 22.38 -8.77
CA LEU A 313 3.90 21.25 -8.23
C LEU A 313 2.89 20.26 -7.63
N LEU A 314 2.92 19.01 -8.11
CA LEU A 314 2.15 17.92 -7.53
C LEU A 314 3.09 17.02 -6.74
N ILE A 315 2.79 16.80 -5.47
CA ILE A 315 3.55 15.90 -4.60
C ILE A 315 2.64 14.75 -4.20
N PHE A 316 3.08 13.53 -4.50
CA PHE A 316 2.40 12.31 -4.11
C PHE A 316 3.09 11.73 -2.88
N THR A 317 2.29 11.33 -1.90
CA THR A 317 2.76 10.59 -0.73
C THR A 317 1.69 9.56 -0.36
N GLU A 318 2.13 8.43 0.15
CA GLU A 318 1.27 7.30 0.46
C GLU A 318 0.57 7.47 1.83
N TRP A 319 1.27 8.03 2.81
CA TRP A 319 0.82 8.03 4.20
C TRP A 319 0.24 9.39 4.61
N GLU A 320 -0.95 9.37 5.23
CA GLU A 320 -1.60 10.58 5.75
C GLU A 320 -0.74 11.32 6.78
N THR A 321 -0.01 10.60 7.64
CA THR A 321 0.93 11.21 8.59
C THR A 321 2.05 11.97 7.88
N THR A 322 2.62 11.40 6.81
CA THR A 322 3.63 12.07 5.98
C THR A 322 3.03 13.27 5.28
N ARG A 323 1.82 13.15 4.73
CA ARG A 323 1.10 14.25 4.06
C ARG A 323 0.91 15.44 5.00
N ARG A 324 0.36 15.22 6.20
CA ARG A 324 0.15 16.27 7.22
C ARG A 324 1.45 16.91 7.65
N TRP A 325 2.47 16.09 7.90
CA TRP A 325 3.79 16.58 8.27
C TRP A 325 4.39 17.45 7.16
N LEU A 326 4.41 16.94 5.93
CA LEU A 326 4.95 17.62 4.76
C LEU A 326 4.22 18.93 4.48
N GLU A 327 2.89 18.94 4.51
CA GLU A 327 2.07 20.13 4.34
C GLU A 327 2.50 21.22 5.34
N ARG A 328 2.62 20.88 6.61
CA ARG A 328 3.06 21.81 7.66
C ARG A 328 4.48 22.32 7.39
N ARG A 329 5.43 21.45 7.05
CA ARG A 329 6.83 21.87 6.78
C ARG A 329 6.92 22.78 5.55
N LEU A 330 6.14 22.49 4.50
CA LEU A 330 6.09 23.30 3.29
C LEU A 330 5.46 24.67 3.57
N LYS A 331 4.34 24.72 4.30
CA LYS A 331 3.70 25.98 4.72
C LYS A 331 4.66 26.88 5.51
N GLU A 332 5.41 26.31 6.46
CA GLU A 332 6.44 27.05 7.21
C GLU A 332 7.56 27.56 6.29
N GLY A 333 8.02 26.74 5.35
CA GLY A 333 9.11 27.10 4.44
C GLY A 333 8.77 28.14 3.38
N ILE A 334 7.48 28.27 3.00
CA ILE A 334 7.02 29.28 2.03
C ILE A 334 6.40 30.52 2.67
N ALA A 335 6.39 30.63 4.00
CA ALA A 335 5.70 31.69 4.74
C ALA A 335 6.14 33.12 4.36
N SER A 336 7.34 33.28 3.82
CA SER A 336 7.88 34.57 3.34
C SER A 336 7.46 34.93 1.91
N THR A 337 6.71 34.08 1.21
CA THR A 337 6.28 34.29 -0.18
C THR A 337 4.92 34.96 -0.29
N GLU A 338 4.61 35.50 -1.47
CA GLU A 338 3.32 36.14 -1.74
C GLU A 338 2.14 35.16 -1.63
N ASP A 339 1.12 35.53 -0.86
CA ASP A 339 -0.12 34.75 -0.69
C ASP A 339 0.13 33.32 -0.17
N ALA A 340 1.18 33.12 0.64
CA ALA A 340 1.64 31.81 1.11
C ALA A 340 0.53 30.93 1.72
N GLU A 341 -0.46 31.54 2.38
CA GLU A 341 -1.56 30.83 3.05
C GLU A 341 -2.46 30.03 2.08
N ASN A 342 -2.57 30.46 0.82
CA ASN A 342 -3.46 29.86 -0.18
C ASN A 342 -2.73 29.04 -1.26
N ARG A 343 -1.41 28.82 -1.11
CA ARG A 343 -0.59 28.16 -2.15
C ARG A 343 -0.60 26.65 -2.14
N ILE A 344 -1.04 26.02 -1.05
CA ILE A 344 -1.01 24.56 -0.90
C ILE A 344 -2.43 24.05 -0.79
N GLU A 345 -2.85 23.28 -1.79
CA GLU A 345 -4.11 22.54 -1.81
C GLU A 345 -3.83 21.05 -1.50
N VAL A 346 -4.74 20.43 -0.76
CA VAL A 346 -4.62 19.04 -0.30
C VAL A 346 -5.75 18.21 -0.89
N PHE A 347 -5.39 17.10 -1.51
CA PHE A 347 -6.31 16.09 -1.99
C PHE A 347 -6.00 14.78 -1.29
N SER A 348 -6.96 14.24 -0.54
CA SER A 348 -6.89 12.91 0.07
C SER A 348 -7.98 12.02 -0.55
N GLY A 349 -7.61 10.83 -1.01
CA GLY A 349 -8.59 9.79 -1.32
C GLY A 349 -9.19 9.30 -0.01
N ALA A 350 -10.50 9.48 0.16
CA ALA A 350 -11.25 8.90 1.27
C ALA A 350 -11.67 7.47 0.93
#